data_AF-A0A2E8WL54-F1
#
_entry.id   AF-A0A2E8WL54-F1
#
_cell.length_a   1.000
_cell.length_b   1.000
_cell.length_c   1.000
_cell.angle_alpha   90.00
_cell.angle_beta   90.00
_cell.angle_gamma   90.00
#
_symmetry.space_group_name_H-M   'P 1'
#
loop_
_entity.id
_entity.type
_entity.pdbx_description
1 polymer ?
#
loop_
_entity_poly.entity_id
_entity_poly.type
_entity_poly.pdbx_seq_one_letter_code
_entity_poly.pdbx_strand_id
1 'polypeptide(L)' 'MSAKDRELAELYWHLQKKVHTEPKIRTYLHQLTKIMKQRRIRPNMLNQIGLDLAAQNRI' A
#
# COMPACT_ATOMS: atom_id res chain seq x y z
N MET A 1 0.82 15.85 0.13
CA MET A 1 1.08 14.47 -0.36
C MET A 1 1.06 14.52 -1.88
N SER A 2 2.05 13.94 -2.55
CA SER A 2 2.02 13.83 -4.01
C SER A 2 0.97 12.80 -4.43
N ALA A 3 0.26 13.01 -5.54
CA ALA A 3 -0.69 12.04 -6.10
C ALA A 3 -0.04 10.64 -6.26
N LYS A 4 1.25 10.62 -6.65
CA LYS A 4 2.04 9.39 -6.81
C LYS A 4 2.27 8.63 -5.50
N ASP A 5 2.34 9.32 -4.36
CA ASP A 5 2.52 8.67 -3.06
C ASP A 5 1.21 8.04 -2.57
N ARG A 6 0.07 8.66 -2.93
CA ARG A 6 -1.25 8.07 -2.70
C ARG A 6 -1.43 6.81 -3.53
N GLU A 7 -1.15 6.88 -4.83
CA GLU A 7 -1.21 5.71 -5.73
C GLU A 7 -0.36 4.53 -5.22
N LEU A 8 0.85 4.79 -4.73
CA LEU A 8 1.72 3.78 -4.11
C LEU A 8 1.08 3.13 -2.88
N ALA A 9 0.43 3.92 -2.02
CA ALA A 9 -0.27 3.41 -0.84
C ALA A 9 -1.53 2.61 -1.21
N GLU A 10 -2.29 3.05 -2.21
CA GLU A 10 -3.44 2.29 -2.74
C GLU A 10 -2.97 0.94 -3.31
N LEU A 11 -1.90 0.94 -4.10
CA LEU A 11 -1.30 -0.28 -4.64
C LEU A 11 -0.84 -1.23 -3.53
N TYR A 12 -0.23 -0.71 -2.46
CA TYR A 12 0.17 -1.51 -1.29
C TYR A 12 -1.03 -2.27 -0.71
N TRP A 13 -2.15 -1.59 -0.44
CA TRP A 13 -3.32 -2.20 0.18
C TRP A 13 -3.98 -3.25 -0.73
N HIS A 14 -4.06 -2.99 -2.04
CA HIS A 14 -4.55 -3.97 -3.00
C HIS A 14 -3.70 -5.23 -3.05
N LEU A 15 -2.37 -5.09 -3.04
CA LEU A 15 -1.45 -6.24 -3.05
C LEU A 15 -1.45 -6.98 -1.71
N GLN A 16 -1.57 -6.26 -0.59
CA GLN A 16 -1.60 -6.84 0.75
C GLN A 16 -2.77 -7.82 0.90
N LYS A 17 -3.95 -7.53 0.33
CA LYS A 17 -5.10 -8.45 0.36
C LYS A 17 -4.82 -9.78 -0.34
N LYS A 18 -4.03 -9.76 -1.41
CA LYS A 18 -3.73 -10.92 -2.25
C LYS A 18 -2.49 -11.72 -1.78
N VAL A 19 -1.75 -11.23 -0.79
CA VAL A 19 -0.54 -11.92 -0.30
C VAL A 19 -0.83 -13.30 0.28
N HIS A 20 -2.04 -13.51 0.79
CA HIS A 20 -2.48 -14.78 1.36
C HIS A 20 -2.84 -15.82 0.28
N THR A 21 -3.26 -15.36 -0.90
CA THR A 21 -3.65 -16.23 -2.02
C THR A 21 -2.51 -16.45 -3.02
N GLU A 22 -1.61 -15.47 -3.14
CA GLU A 22 -0.52 -15.50 -4.11
C GLU A 22 0.83 -15.18 -3.44
N PRO A 23 1.61 -16.20 -3.03
CA PRO A 23 2.88 -16.00 -2.30
C PRO A 23 3.90 -15.14 -3.04
N LYS A 24 3.88 -15.13 -4.38
CA LYS A 24 4.74 -14.30 -5.24
C LYS A 24 4.56 -12.81 -4.98
N ILE A 25 3.39 -12.38 -4.49
CA ILE A 25 3.08 -10.99 -4.15
C ILE A 25 3.90 -10.48 -2.97
N ARG A 26 4.38 -11.37 -2.09
CA ARG A 26 5.22 -11.01 -0.96
C ARG A 26 6.51 -10.30 -1.40
N THR A 27 7.13 -10.75 -2.49
CA THR A 27 8.33 -10.11 -3.03
C THR A 27 8.04 -8.70 -3.54
N TYR A 28 6.91 -8.52 -4.24
CA TYR A 28 6.50 -7.20 -4.74
C TYR A 28 6.18 -6.24 -3.60
N LEU A 29 5.47 -6.70 -2.56
CA LEU A 29 5.22 -5.91 -1.35
C LEU A 29 6.52 -5.47 -0.68
N HIS A 30 7.51 -6.37 -0.57
CA HIS A 30 8.81 -6.02 0.01
C HIS A 30 9.52 -4.90 -0.77
N GLN A 31 9.51 -4.96 -2.11
CA GLN A 31 10.05 -3.90 -2.96
C GLN A 31 9.26 -2.60 -2.82
N LEU A 32 7.94 -2.67 -2.80
CA LEU A 32 7.05 -1.53 -2.65
C LEU A 32 7.31 -0.79 -1.33
N THR A 33 7.43 -1.52 -0.22
CA THR A 33 7.73 -0.96 1.10
C THR A 33 9.08 -0.26 1.13
N LYS A 34 10.10 -0.76 0.41
CA LYS A 34 11.39 -0.06 0.26
C LYS A 34 11.23 1.28 -0.46
N ILE A 35 10.47 1.32 -1.56
CA ILE A 35 10.19 2.55 -2.32
C ILE A 35 9.43 3.55 -1.45
N MET A 36 8.43 3.09 -0.71
CA MET A 36 7.65 3.93 0.19
C MET A 36 8.52 4.52 1.31
N LYS A 37 9.46 3.74 1.87
CA LYS A 37 10.42 4.22 2.86
C LYS A 37 11.36 5.29 2.28
N GLN A 38 11.86 5.10 1.06
CA GLN A 38 12.69 6.11 0.36
C GLN A 38 11.92 7.42 0.14
N ARG A 39 10.62 7.32 -0.20
CA ARG A 39 9.71 8.46 -0.36
C ARG A 39 9.20 9.05 0.96
N ARG A 40 9.66 8.53 2.10
CA ARG A 40 9.27 8.97 3.45
C ARG A 40 7.75 8.87 3.70
N ILE A 41 7.07 7.94 3.04
CA ILE A 41 5.66 7.63 3.31
C ILE A 41 5.61 6.95 4.68
N ARG A 42 5.05 7.64 5.66
CA ARG A 42 5.00 7.17 7.05
C ARG A 42 3.93 6.07 7.22
N PRO A 43 4.13 5.10 8.13
CA PRO A 43 3.14 4.07 8.42
C PRO A 43 1.75 4.63 8.76
N ASN A 44 1.67 5.70 9.56
CA ASN A 44 0.38 6.33 9.91
C ASN A 44 -0.39 6.83 8.68
N MET A 45 0.33 7.35 7.69
CA MET A 45 -0.25 7.87 6.45
C MET A 45 -0.74 6.72 5.56
N LEU A 46 0.04 5.64 5.48
CA LEU A 46 -0.38 4.42 4.79
C LEU A 46 -1.67 3.86 5.42
N ASN A 47 -1.72 3.80 6.74
CA ASN A 47 -2.89 3.33 7.48
C ASN A 47 -4.12 4.21 7.23
N GLN A 48 -3.96 5.53 7.25
CA GLN A 48 -5.05 6.46 6.95
C GLN A 48 -5.64 6.21 5.55
N ILE A 49 -4.79 6.01 4.55
CA ILE A 49 -5.24 5.70 3.18
C ILE A 49 -5.96 4.35 3.14
N GLY A 50 -5.48 3.36 3.89
CA GLY A 50 -6.15 2.06 4.04
C GLY A 50 -7.56 2.21 4.62
N LEU A 51 -7.72 3.01 5.67
CA LEU A 51 -9.02 3.31 6.27
C LEU A 51 -9.95 4.02 5.29
N ASP A 52 -9.44 5.01 4.55
CA ASP A 52 -10.22 5.72 3.52
C ASP A 52 -10.73 4.77 2.42
N LEU A 53 -9.87 3.85 1.95
CA LEU A 53 -10.22 2.87 0.92
C LEU A 53 -11.26 1.87 1.43
N ALA A 54 -11.12 1.40 2.67
CA ALA A 54 -12.07 0.50 3.30
C ALA A 54 -13.43 1.18 3.48
N ALA A 55 -13.46 2.45 3.90
CA ALA A 55 -14.68 3.25 4.01
C ALA A 55 -15.39 3.43 2.64
N GLN A 56 -14.63 3.42 1.55
CA GLN A 56 -15.15 3.51 0.17
C GLN A 56 -15.48 2.13 -0.45
N ASN A 57 -15.35 1.02 0.28
CA ASN A 57 -15.46 -0.35 -0.25
C ASN A 57 -14.53 -0.61 -1.46
N ARG A 58 -13.36 0.04 -1.49
CA ARG A 58 -12.37 -0.12 -2.58
C ARG A 58 -11.34 -1.21 -2.29
N ILE A 59 -11.23 -1.69 -1.05
CA ILE A 59 -10.37 -2.82 -0.64
C ILE A 59 -11.13 -3.77 0.27
#